data_AF-A0A084JVJ0-F1
#
_entry.id   AF-A0A084JVJ0-F1
#
_cell.length_a   1.000
_cell.length_b   1.000
_cell.length_c   1.000
_cell.angle_alpha   90.00
_cell.angle_beta   90.00
_cell.angle_gamma   90.00
#
_symmetry.space_group_name_H-M   'P 1'
#
loop_
_entity.id
_entity.type
_entity.pdbx_description
1 polymer ?
#
loop_
_entity_poly.entity_id
_entity_poly.type
_entity_poly.pdbx_seq_one_letter_code
_entity_poly.pdbx_strand_id
1 'polypeptide(L)'
;MNYYKLILLFLVLPFESDYCTCPPPRHWEKAASIEYEYSEVVFVGDVKSFSNDKNKFTIEVCEVFKGDLKSGQIILGKNLRSCYPYIDRGGSWLLFGNHSQIFEVNECGISSNIEKPRQLMIPIKSLSVISKNRRIEEKTQRENDAKEAMQNLLTQLRNIVL
;
A
#
# COMPACT_ATOMS: atom_id res chain seq x y z
N MET A 1 46.71 9.69 23.82
CA MET A 1 45.52 9.94 22.98
C MET A 1 44.31 9.36 23.70
N ASN A 2 43.42 10.23 24.18
CA ASN A 2 42.33 9.88 25.08
C ASN A 2 41.17 9.21 24.30
N TYR A 3 41.28 7.90 24.10
CA TYR A 3 40.31 7.06 23.36
C TYR A 3 38.88 7.11 23.94
N TYR A 4 38.72 7.46 25.23
CA TYR A 4 37.41 7.63 25.84
C TYR A 4 36.58 8.76 25.21
N LYS A 5 37.21 9.82 24.68
CA LYS A 5 36.49 10.90 23.97
C LYS A 5 35.92 10.42 22.63
N LEU A 6 36.56 9.44 21.99
CA LEU A 6 36.08 8.84 20.73
C LEU A 6 34.91 7.87 20.99
N ILE A 7 34.96 7.13 22.10
CA ILE A 7 33.88 6.23 22.54
C ILE A 7 32.62 7.03 22.91
N LEU A 8 32.77 8.19 23.57
CA LEU A 8 31.64 9.03 23.96
C LEU A 8 30.93 9.67 22.74
N LEU A 9 31.64 9.86 21.62
CA LEU A 9 31.09 10.44 20.39
C LEU A 9 30.16 9.45 19.64
N PHE A 10 30.38 8.14 19.78
CA PHE A 10 29.57 7.11 19.11
C PHE A 10 28.23 6.83 19.81
N LEU A 11 28.10 7.24 21.08
CA LEU A 11 26.96 6.90 21.95
C LEU A 11 25.79 7.90 21.84
N VAL A 12 25.99 9.03 21.16
CA VAL A 12 24.98 10.10 21.01
C VAL A 12 24.41 10.18 19.60
N LEU A 13 24.67 9.19 18.74
CA LEU A 13 23.98 9.12 17.45
C LEU A 13 22.53 8.70 17.70
N PRO A 14 21.54 9.58 17.48
CA PRO A 14 20.15 9.16 17.54
C PRO A 14 19.93 8.15 16.42
N PHE A 15 19.72 6.89 16.80
CA PHE A 15 19.12 5.92 15.90
C PHE A 15 17.64 6.27 15.79
N GLU A 16 17.33 7.31 15.00
CA GLU A 16 15.99 7.45 14.46
C GLU A 16 15.71 6.18 13.67
N SER A 17 14.85 5.38 14.27
CA SER A 17 14.50 4.09 13.76
C SER A 17 13.04 4.21 13.39
N ASP A 18 12.82 4.29 12.07
CA ASP A 18 11.49 4.29 11.49
C ASP A 18 10.88 2.90 11.68
N TYR A 19 10.27 2.70 12.85
CA TYR A 19 9.48 1.52 13.13
C TYR A 19 8.04 1.82 12.76
N CYS A 20 7.49 1.08 11.79
CA CYS A 20 6.07 1.14 11.49
C CYS A 20 5.29 0.64 12.71
N THR A 21 4.46 1.50 13.32
CA THR A 21 3.61 1.11 14.46
C THR A 21 2.24 0.60 14.04
N CYS A 22 2.01 0.41 12.74
CA CYS A 22 0.71 0.07 12.20
C CYS A 22 0.42 -1.43 12.30
N PRO A 23 -0.62 -1.84 13.05
CA PRO A 23 -1.05 -3.23 13.04
C PRO A 23 -1.65 -3.56 11.66
N PRO A 24 -1.34 -4.74 11.09
CA PRO A 24 -1.96 -5.14 9.83
C PRO A 24 -3.49 -5.19 10.00
N PRO A 25 -4.25 -4.65 9.04
CA PRO A 25 -5.70 -4.64 9.15
C PRO A 25 -6.24 -6.08 9.16
N ARG A 26 -7.12 -6.37 10.12
CA ARG A 26 -7.76 -7.70 10.23
C ARG A 26 -8.95 -7.87 9.29
N HIS A 27 -9.61 -6.77 8.93
CA HIS A 27 -10.80 -6.75 8.08
C HIS A 27 -10.64 -5.65 7.04
N TRP A 28 -10.74 -5.99 5.76
CA TRP A 28 -10.60 -5.06 4.64
C TRP A 28 -11.60 -3.91 4.70
N GLU A 29 -12.87 -4.17 4.99
CA GLU A 29 -13.91 -3.12 5.01
C GLU A 29 -13.61 -2.04 6.05
N LYS A 30 -13.24 -2.44 7.27
CA LYS A 30 -12.90 -1.47 8.32
C LYS A 30 -11.65 -0.67 7.94
N ALA A 31 -10.64 -1.33 7.37
CA ALA A 31 -9.44 -0.67 6.89
C ALA A 31 -9.76 0.33 5.77
N ALA A 32 -10.61 -0.07 4.83
CA ALA A 32 -11.02 0.75 3.71
C ALA A 32 -11.80 1.99 4.12
N SER A 33 -12.74 1.87 5.08
CA SER A 33 -13.46 3.02 5.61
C SER A 33 -12.50 4.04 6.25
N ILE A 34 -11.54 3.56 7.03
CA ILE A 34 -10.53 4.40 7.70
C ILE A 34 -9.61 5.06 6.67
N GLU A 35 -9.11 4.28 5.70
CA GLU A 35 -8.27 4.78 4.62
C GLU A 35 -8.99 5.81 3.75
N TYR A 36 -10.27 5.57 3.44
CA TYR A 36 -11.09 6.52 2.70
C TYR A 36 -11.26 7.83 3.47
N GLU A 37 -11.48 7.78 4.78
CA GLU A 37 -11.62 8.97 5.62
C GLU A 37 -10.32 9.82 5.64
N TYR A 38 -9.17 9.18 5.85
CA TYR A 38 -7.88 9.87 5.96
C TYR A 38 -7.23 10.26 4.64
N SER A 39 -7.66 9.67 3.51
CA SER A 39 -7.13 10.03 2.20
C SER A 39 -7.68 11.37 1.72
N GLU A 40 -6.82 12.19 1.11
CA GLU A 40 -7.27 13.36 0.36
C GLU A 40 -7.92 12.94 -0.96
N VAL A 41 -7.29 11.96 -1.63
CA VAL A 41 -7.77 11.40 -2.90
C VAL A 41 -7.90 9.89 -2.82
N VAL A 42 -8.96 9.37 -3.43
CA VAL A 42 -9.19 7.93 -3.60
C VAL A 42 -9.63 7.68 -5.02
N PHE A 43 -8.91 6.83 -5.76
CA PHE A 43 -9.15 6.64 -7.19
C PHE A 43 -8.62 5.30 -7.70
N VAL A 44 -9.17 4.83 -8.81
CA VAL A 44 -8.52 3.82 -9.66
C VAL A 44 -7.62 4.53 -10.66
N GLY A 45 -6.37 4.09 -10.77
CA GLY A 45 -5.44 4.58 -11.78
C GLY A 45 -4.68 3.46 -12.47
N ASP A 46 -4.30 3.66 -13.73
CA ASP A 46 -3.43 2.77 -14.48
C ASP A 46 -1.98 3.27 -14.41
N VAL A 47 -1.11 2.48 -13.79
CA VAL A 47 0.32 2.79 -13.62
C VAL A 47 1.06 2.40 -14.89
N LYS A 48 1.65 3.39 -15.58
CA LYS A 48 2.19 3.20 -16.94
C LYS A 48 3.70 3.00 -17.00
N SER A 49 4.45 3.81 -16.26
CA SER A 49 5.92 3.86 -16.35
C SER A 49 6.56 4.17 -15.01
N PHE A 50 7.85 3.82 -14.89
CA PHE A 50 8.67 4.01 -13.69
C PHE A 50 9.96 4.73 -14.05
N SER A 51 10.48 5.53 -13.12
CA SER A 51 11.86 6.01 -13.20
C SER A 51 12.85 4.84 -13.09
N ASN A 52 14.10 5.06 -13.51
CA ASN A 52 15.15 4.03 -13.49
C ASN A 52 15.40 3.44 -12.08
N ASP A 53 15.31 4.27 -11.05
CA ASP A 53 15.43 3.90 -9.64
C ASP A 53 14.10 3.45 -8.99
N LYS A 54 13.01 3.43 -9.79
CA LYS A 54 11.65 3.05 -9.41
C LYS A 54 11.06 3.86 -8.23
N ASN A 55 11.63 5.02 -7.92
CA ASN A 55 11.10 5.90 -6.88
C ASN A 55 9.95 6.77 -7.36
N LYS A 56 9.74 6.89 -8.67
CA LYS A 56 8.68 7.66 -9.29
C LYS A 56 7.96 6.82 -10.34
N PHE A 57 6.69 7.13 -10.53
CA PHE A 57 5.85 6.45 -11.50
C PHE A 57 4.80 7.39 -12.05
N THR A 58 4.31 7.11 -13.25
CA THR A 58 3.24 7.89 -13.89
C THR A 58 1.93 7.11 -13.83
N ILE A 59 0.86 7.79 -13.46
CA ILE A 59 -0.47 7.23 -13.30
C ILE A 59 -1.42 7.96 -14.24
N GLU A 60 -2.21 7.22 -15.00
CA GLU A 60 -3.40 7.74 -15.67
C GLU A 60 -4.61 7.47 -14.76
N VAL A 61 -5.28 8.53 -14.30
CA VAL A 61 -6.48 8.42 -13.46
C VAL A 61 -7.63 7.84 -14.29
N CYS A 62 -8.24 6.75 -13.84
CA CYS A 62 -9.33 6.08 -14.55
C CYS A 62 -10.70 6.40 -13.94
N GLU A 63 -10.83 6.31 -12.62
CA GLU A 63 -12.09 6.47 -11.87
C GLU A 63 -11.78 7.15 -10.54
N VAL A 64 -12.56 8.16 -10.14
CA VAL A 64 -12.29 8.95 -8.92
C VAL A 64 -13.43 8.76 -7.93
N PHE A 65 -13.09 8.41 -6.70
CA PHE A 65 -14.02 8.19 -5.59
C PHE A 65 -13.98 9.28 -4.53
N LYS A 66 -12.88 10.03 -4.44
CA LYS A 66 -12.69 11.16 -3.52
C LYS A 66 -11.64 12.13 -4.06
N GLY A 67 -11.86 13.42 -3.82
CA GLY A 67 -10.97 14.52 -4.18
C GLY A 67 -11.17 15.03 -5.61
N ASP A 68 -10.30 15.95 -6.04
CA ASP A 68 -10.56 16.81 -7.21
C ASP A 68 -9.86 16.34 -8.50
N LEU A 69 -9.34 15.10 -8.49
CA LEU A 69 -8.74 14.48 -9.68
C LEU A 69 -9.80 14.23 -10.75
N LYS A 70 -9.35 14.16 -12.02
CA LYS A 70 -10.24 13.90 -13.17
C LYS A 70 -9.85 12.62 -13.90
N SER A 71 -10.84 11.88 -14.37
CA SER A 71 -10.59 10.74 -15.27
C SER A 71 -9.83 11.22 -16.53
N GLY A 72 -8.85 10.43 -16.97
CA GLY A 72 -7.89 10.75 -18.03
C GLY A 72 -6.73 11.67 -17.62
N GLN A 73 -6.73 12.21 -16.40
CA GLN A 73 -5.62 13.02 -15.90
C GLN A 73 -4.37 12.16 -15.70
N ILE A 74 -3.24 12.64 -16.19
CA ILE A 74 -1.94 12.02 -15.95
C ILE A 74 -1.26 12.74 -14.78
N ILE A 75 -0.88 11.98 -13.75
CA ILE A 75 -0.20 12.50 -12.56
C ILE A 75 1.09 11.74 -12.28
N LEU A 76 2.00 12.41 -11.57
CA LEU A 76 3.24 11.81 -11.09
C LEU A 76 3.03 11.29 -9.67
N GLY A 77 3.41 10.04 -9.43
CA GLY A 77 3.48 9.43 -8.12
C GLY A 77 4.91 9.19 -7.66
N LYS A 78 5.08 9.02 -6.35
CA LYS A 78 6.36 8.71 -5.72
C LYS A 78 6.22 7.54 -4.76
N ASN A 79 7.13 6.58 -4.90
CA ASN A 79 7.27 5.49 -3.95
C ASN A 79 8.05 5.99 -2.74
N LEU A 80 7.36 6.01 -1.60
CA LEU A 80 7.99 6.16 -0.30
C LEU A 80 8.53 4.79 0.14
N ARG A 81 9.63 4.81 0.90
CA ARG A 81 10.26 3.60 1.46
C ARG A 81 9.70 3.35 2.85
N SER A 82 9.76 2.11 3.32
CA SER A 82 9.37 1.66 4.68
C SER A 82 7.92 2.01 5.05
N CYS A 83 7.11 1.06 5.53
CA CYS A 83 5.72 1.29 5.98
C CYS A 83 4.69 1.65 4.89
N TYR A 84 5.10 2.19 3.73
CA TYR A 84 4.19 2.51 2.64
C TYR A 84 3.91 1.31 1.71
N PRO A 85 2.70 1.22 1.12
CA PRO A 85 2.47 0.41 -0.08
C PRO A 85 3.48 0.78 -1.17
N TYR A 86 4.11 -0.24 -1.76
CA TYR A 86 5.10 -0.02 -2.80
C TYR A 86 4.50 -0.35 -4.17
N ILE A 87 4.45 0.64 -5.06
CA ILE A 87 3.96 0.48 -6.42
C ILE A 87 5.10 -0.11 -7.26
N ASP A 88 5.08 -1.43 -7.43
CA ASP A 88 6.19 -2.21 -8.01
C ASP A 88 5.97 -2.64 -9.48
N ARG A 89 4.76 -2.43 -10.00
CA ARG A 89 4.33 -2.92 -11.32
C ARG A 89 3.28 -2.00 -11.93
N GLY A 90 3.20 -2.04 -13.26
CA GLY A 90 2.16 -1.34 -14.00
C GLY A 90 0.79 -2.01 -13.89
N GLY A 91 -0.19 -1.46 -14.60
CA GLY A 91 -1.57 -1.93 -14.62
C GLY A 91 -2.46 -1.15 -13.65
N SER A 92 -3.67 -1.67 -13.41
CA SER A 92 -4.70 -0.96 -12.64
C SER A 92 -4.52 -1.12 -11.13
N TRP A 93 -4.60 -0.01 -10.41
CA TRP A 93 -4.45 0.08 -8.96
C TRP A 93 -5.61 0.84 -8.34
N LEU A 94 -6.06 0.38 -7.18
CA LEU A 94 -6.87 1.18 -6.26
C LEU A 94 -5.92 1.92 -5.32
N LEU A 95 -6.04 3.24 -5.30
CA LEU A 95 -5.07 4.15 -4.69
C LEU A 95 -5.76 5.03 -3.65
N PHE A 96 -5.16 5.04 -2.45
CA PHE A 96 -5.49 5.85 -1.28
C PHE A 96 -4.27 6.69 -0.93
N GLY A 97 -4.42 8.02 -0.85
CA GLY A 97 -3.27 8.89 -0.65
C GLY A 97 -3.57 10.39 -0.58
N ASN A 98 -2.47 11.14 -0.65
CA ASN A 98 -2.44 12.59 -0.76
C ASN A 98 -1.99 13.01 -2.17
N HIS A 99 -2.56 14.11 -2.69
CA HIS A 99 -2.14 14.68 -3.97
C HIS A 99 -2.08 16.21 -3.92
N SER A 100 -1.03 16.73 -3.27
CA SER A 100 -0.70 18.17 -3.30
C SER A 100 -0.02 18.60 -4.60
N GLN A 101 1.01 17.88 -5.05
CA GLN A 101 1.73 18.09 -6.32
C GLN A 101 2.22 16.78 -6.94
N ILE A 102 2.62 15.84 -6.08
CA ILE A 102 3.01 14.49 -6.42
C ILE A 102 2.11 13.57 -5.58
N PHE A 103 1.59 12.52 -6.21
CA PHE A 103 0.81 11.51 -5.51
C PHE A 103 1.71 10.67 -4.60
N GLU A 104 1.32 10.58 -3.33
CA GLU A 104 1.95 9.70 -2.35
C GLU A 104 0.85 8.84 -1.70
N VAL A 105 1.09 7.53 -1.62
CA VAL A 105 0.17 6.61 -0.92
C VAL A 105 0.23 6.84 0.58
N ASN A 106 -0.86 6.53 1.29
CA ASN A 106 -0.87 6.61 2.75
C ASN A 106 0.16 5.67 3.40
N GLU A 107 0.73 6.11 4.52
CA GLU A 107 1.54 5.27 5.38
C GLU A 107 0.71 4.11 5.90
N CYS A 108 1.24 2.89 5.84
CA CYS A 108 0.53 1.67 6.23
C CYS A 108 -0.78 1.43 5.45
N GLY A 109 -0.92 2.10 4.31
CA GLY A 109 -2.14 2.09 3.53
C GLY A 109 -2.45 0.76 2.88
N ILE A 110 -3.63 0.72 2.27
CA ILE A 110 -4.15 -0.48 1.60
C ILE A 110 -4.07 -0.41 0.07
N SER A 111 -3.52 0.68 -0.49
CA SER A 111 -3.29 0.87 -1.92
C SER A 111 -2.69 -0.39 -2.56
N SER A 112 -3.37 -0.93 -3.57
CA SER A 112 -3.08 -2.26 -4.11
C SER A 112 -3.44 -2.38 -5.58
N ASN A 113 -2.69 -3.22 -6.28
CA ASN A 113 -2.98 -3.59 -7.66
C ASN A 113 -4.28 -4.40 -7.70
N ILE A 114 -5.17 -4.11 -8.65
CA ILE A 114 -6.49 -4.74 -8.71
C ILE A 114 -6.40 -6.19 -9.19
N GLU A 115 -5.50 -6.49 -10.14
CA GLU A 115 -5.32 -7.85 -10.66
C GLU A 115 -4.63 -8.75 -9.63
N LYS A 116 -3.66 -8.19 -8.91
CA LYS A 116 -2.91 -8.88 -7.86
C LYS A 116 -2.90 -8.08 -6.55
N PRO A 117 -4.03 -8.07 -5.80
CA PRO A 117 -4.13 -7.33 -4.56
C PRO A 117 -3.12 -7.82 -3.52
N ARG A 118 -2.66 -6.90 -2.67
CA ARG A 118 -1.84 -7.27 -1.50
C ARG A 118 -2.69 -8.16 -0.60
N GLN A 119 -2.13 -9.28 -0.13
CA GLN A 119 -2.82 -10.13 0.85
C GLN A 119 -2.74 -9.47 2.23
N LEU A 120 -3.84 -9.50 3.00
CA LEU A 120 -3.75 -9.11 4.42
C LEU A 120 -2.78 -10.04 5.12
N MET A 121 -1.96 -9.47 5.99
CA MET A 121 -1.11 -10.27 6.87
C MET A 121 -2.02 -10.94 7.91
N ILE A 122 -2.41 -12.17 7.63
CA ILE A 122 -3.07 -13.02 8.61
C ILE A 122 -2.00 -13.47 9.62
N PRO A 123 -2.28 -13.45 10.94
CA PRO A 123 -1.36 -14.00 11.92
C PRO A 123 -0.95 -15.42 11.53
N ILE A 124 0.36 -15.66 11.53
CA ILE A 124 0.95 -16.95 11.16
C ILE A 124 0.42 -18.00 12.14
N LYS A 125 -0.44 -18.90 11.67
CA LYS A 125 -0.80 -20.11 12.42
C LYS A 125 0.48 -20.91 12.62
N SER A 126 0.78 -21.30 13.86
CA SER A 126 2.00 -22.04 14.21
C SER A 126 2.19 -23.21 13.24
N LEU A 127 3.38 -23.29 12.62
CA LEU A 127 3.76 -24.30 11.64
C LEU A 127 3.86 -25.69 12.27
N SER A 128 2.73 -26.31 12.63
CA SER A 128 2.66 -27.75 12.80
C SER A 128 2.50 -28.40 11.42
N VAL A 129 3.62 -28.88 10.88
CA VAL A 129 3.78 -29.76 9.70
C VAL A 129 2.66 -29.65 8.65
N ILE A 130 2.62 -28.50 7.97
CA ILE A 130 1.75 -28.25 6.81
C ILE A 130 2.43 -28.87 5.57
N SER A 131 1.77 -29.84 4.93
CA SER A 131 2.25 -30.49 3.70
C SER A 131 2.38 -29.47 2.55
N LYS A 132 3.26 -29.74 1.57
CA LYS A 132 3.49 -28.83 0.43
C LYS A 132 2.19 -28.52 -0.34
N ASN A 133 1.32 -29.52 -0.51
CA ASN A 133 0.03 -29.34 -1.19
C ASN A 133 -0.90 -28.41 -0.39
N ARG A 134 -0.97 -28.58 0.94
CA ARG A 134 -1.74 -27.70 1.83
C ARG A 134 -1.23 -26.25 1.77
N ARG A 135 0.09 -26.03 1.69
CA ARG A 135 0.65 -24.68 1.51
C ARG A 135 0.24 -24.02 0.20
N ILE A 136 0.16 -24.79 -0.89
CA ILE A 136 -0.25 -24.29 -2.21
C ILE A 136 -1.75 -23.93 -2.16
N GLU A 137 -2.59 -24.83 -1.65
CA GLU A 137 -4.03 -24.59 -1.49
C GLU A 137 -4.30 -23.35 -0.62
N GLU A 138 -3.65 -23.23 0.53
CA GLU A 138 -3.77 -22.06 1.41
C GLU A 138 -3.30 -20.75 0.76
N LYS A 139 -2.30 -20.83 -0.14
CA LYS A 139 -1.83 -19.67 -0.88
C LYS A 139 -2.86 -19.26 -1.93
N THR A 140 -3.34 -20.22 -2.72
CA THR A 140 -4.37 -19.99 -3.74
C THR A 140 -5.65 -19.45 -3.11
N GLN A 141 -6.08 -19.99 -1.97
CA GLN A 141 -7.24 -19.49 -1.25
C GLN A 141 -7.05 -18.02 -0.84
N ARG A 142 -5.90 -17.67 -0.25
CA ARG A 142 -5.58 -16.27 0.11
C ARG A 142 -5.56 -15.32 -1.07
N GLU A 143 -5.09 -15.78 -2.24
CA GLU A 143 -5.14 -14.98 -3.46
C GLU A 143 -6.58 -14.75 -3.94
N ASN A 144 -7.43 -15.77 -3.85
CA ASN A 144 -8.85 -15.65 -4.20
C ASN A 144 -9.60 -14.73 -3.23
N ASP A 145 -9.42 -14.91 -1.92
CA ASP A 145 -10.04 -14.08 -0.88
C ASP A 145 -9.64 -12.60 -1.05
N ALA A 146 -8.37 -12.33 -1.38
CA ALA A 146 -7.89 -10.97 -1.62
C ALA A 146 -8.51 -10.34 -2.88
N LYS A 147 -8.72 -11.13 -3.95
CA LYS A 147 -9.42 -10.68 -5.15
C LYS A 147 -10.89 -10.38 -4.88
N GLU A 148 -11.58 -11.25 -4.15
CA GLU A 148 -12.97 -11.03 -3.76
C GLU A 148 -13.11 -9.76 -2.91
N ALA A 149 -12.26 -9.61 -1.89
CA ALA A 149 -12.24 -8.41 -1.05
C ALA A 149 -12.00 -7.12 -1.86
N MET A 150 -11.09 -7.16 -2.85
CA MET A 150 -10.85 -6.02 -3.75
C MET A 150 -12.09 -5.68 -4.58
N GLN A 151 -12.79 -6.66 -5.13
CA GLN A 151 -14.01 -6.43 -5.92
C GLN A 151 -15.16 -5.87 -5.07
N ASN A 152 -15.33 -6.40 -3.85
CA ASN A 152 -16.31 -5.89 -2.90
C ASN A 152 -16.00 -4.44 -2.52
N LEU A 153 -14.73 -4.13 -2.26
CA LEU A 153 -14.29 -2.76 -1.96
C LEU A 153 -14.57 -1.79 -3.12
N LEU A 154 -14.22 -2.16 -4.35
CA LEU A 154 -14.52 -1.33 -5.53
C LEU A 154 -16.03 -1.10 -5.69
N THR A 155 -16.84 -2.12 -5.44
CA THR A 155 -18.30 -2.00 -5.48
C THR A 155 -18.81 -1.05 -4.40
N GLN A 156 -18.30 -1.15 -3.18
CA GLN A 156 -18.65 -0.24 -2.08
C GLN A 156 -18.28 1.21 -2.41
N LEU A 157 -17.07 1.45 -2.92
CA LEU A 157 -16.62 2.79 -3.30
C LEU A 157 -17.49 3.41 -4.40
N ARG A 158 -17.89 2.62 -5.40
CA ARG A 158 -18.81 3.06 -6.46
C ARG A 158 -20.17 3.47 -5.92
N ASN A 159 -20.69 2.72 -4.95
CA ASN A 159 -21.97 3.03 -4.32
C ASN A 159 -21.94 4.29 -3.44
N ILE A 160 -20.76 4.79 -3.06
CA ILE A 160 -20.62 6.06 -2.30
C ILE A 160 -20.76 7.27 -3.21
N VAL A 161 -20.37 7.15 -4.49
CA VAL A 161 -20.29 8.28 -5.44
C VAL A 161 -21.56 8.39 -6.31
N LEU A 162 -22.35 7.33 -6.39
CA LEU A 162 -23.68 7.31 -7.02
C LEU A 162 -24.74 7.98 -6.13
#